data_AF-J1IXS6-F1
#
_entry.id   AF-J1IXS6-F1
#
_cell.length_a   1.000
_cell.length_b   1.000
_cell.length_c   1.000
_cell.angle_alpha   90.00
_cell.angle_beta   90.00
_cell.angle_gamma   90.00
#
_symmetry.space_group_name_H-M   'P 1'
#
loop_
_entity.id
_entity.type
_entity.pdbx_description
1 polymer ?
#
loop_
_entity_poly.entity_id
_entity_poly.type
_entity_poly.pdbx_seq_one_letter_code
_entity_poly.pdbx_strand_id
1 'polypeptide(L)'
;MWEKPDADFTEVAKALLEYGKPTPYDIDPENQRQSINAKTTIDTRMLQSGLRYKDKGGTWYENFKKENFPICRPDSIIPQRSVKKRLNSPFCRKHSEQYECYS
;
A
#
# COMPACT_ATOMS: atom_id res chain seq x y z
N MET A 1 2.08 10.31 3.80
CA MET A 1 2.59 9.88 2.48
C MET A 1 3.68 8.85 2.68
N TRP A 2 3.71 7.77 1.90
CA TRP A 2 4.77 6.76 1.94
C TRP A 2 6.06 7.21 1.25
N GLU A 3 7.19 6.70 1.71
CA GLU A 3 8.51 6.90 1.11
C GLU A 3 9.39 5.65 1.23
N LYS A 4 10.44 5.57 0.41
CA LYS A 4 11.51 4.58 0.51
C LYS A 4 12.84 5.32 0.38
N PRO A 5 13.85 5.07 1.25
CA PRO A 5 15.08 5.89 1.32
C PRO A 5 15.89 6.04 0.03
N ASP A 6 15.69 5.19 -0.98
CA ASP A 6 16.44 5.20 -2.24
C ASP A 6 15.52 5.05 -3.46
N ALA A 7 14.27 5.47 -3.35
CA ALA A 7 13.32 5.38 -4.46
C ALA A 7 12.48 6.65 -4.59
N ASP A 8 12.10 6.93 -5.84
CA ASP A 8 11.16 7.99 -6.13
C ASP A 8 9.73 7.59 -5.76
N PHE A 9 8.81 8.55 -5.93
CA PHE A 9 7.40 8.30 -5.68
C PHE A 9 6.82 7.26 -6.63
N THR A 10 7.33 7.10 -7.85
CA THR A 10 6.81 6.12 -8.81
C THR A 10 6.96 4.70 -8.29
N GLU A 11 8.11 4.35 -7.69
CA GLU A 11 8.29 3.02 -7.08
C GLU A 11 7.42 2.81 -5.83
N VAL A 12 7.16 3.87 -5.06
CA VAL A 12 6.21 3.83 -3.94
C VAL A 12 4.78 3.63 -4.44
N ALA A 13 4.38 4.35 -5.47
CA ALA A 13 3.05 4.30 -6.09
C ALA A 13 2.79 2.92 -6.70
N LYS A 14 3.76 2.36 -7.44
CA LYS A 14 3.69 0.99 -7.95
C LYS A 14 3.47 -0.01 -6.81
N ALA A 15 4.23 0.10 -5.71
CA ALA A 15 4.09 -0.78 -4.56
C ALA A 15 2.67 -0.73 -3.96
N LEU A 16 2.14 0.47 -3.70
CA LEU A 16 0.80 0.68 -3.16
C LEU A 16 -0.27 -0.02 -4.02
N LEU A 17 -0.21 0.20 -5.33
CA LEU A 17 -1.15 -0.36 -6.30
C LEU A 17 -1.00 -1.89 -6.44
N GLU A 18 0.23 -2.40 -6.43
CA GLU A 18 0.54 -3.84 -6.48
C GLU A 18 0.05 -4.59 -5.23
N TYR A 19 0.05 -3.93 -4.08
CA TYR A 19 -0.53 -4.47 -2.85
C TYR A 19 -2.05 -4.32 -2.78
N GLY A 20 -2.66 -3.55 -3.71
CA GLY A 20 -4.10 -3.47 -3.89
C GLY A 20 -4.74 -2.20 -3.36
N LYS A 21 -3.99 -1.09 -3.23
CA LYS A 21 -4.62 0.23 -3.10
C LYS A 21 -5.38 0.57 -4.39
N PRO A 22 -6.59 1.13 -4.28
CA PRO A 22 -7.29 1.73 -5.41
C PRO A 22 -6.48 2.81 -6.14
N THR A 23 -5.80 3.68 -5.38
CA THR A 23 -4.96 4.77 -5.90
C THR A 23 -3.68 4.91 -5.07
N PRO A 24 -2.59 5.50 -5.62
CA PRO A 24 -1.35 5.68 -4.86
C PRO A 24 -1.42 6.82 -3.83
N TYR A 25 -2.54 7.54 -3.74
CA TYR A 25 -2.70 8.73 -2.89
C TYR A 25 -3.48 8.43 -1.62
N ASP A 26 -2.85 8.53 -0.46
CA ASP A 26 -3.48 8.17 0.83
C ASP A 26 -4.79 8.91 1.13
N ILE A 27 -4.91 10.18 0.71
CA ILE A 27 -6.07 11.03 0.95
C ILE A 27 -7.27 10.73 0.04
N ASP A 28 -7.11 9.86 -0.96
CA ASP A 28 -8.16 9.55 -1.93
C ASP A 28 -9.38 8.89 -1.26
N PRO A 29 -10.62 9.34 -1.55
CA PRO A 29 -11.84 8.75 -0.99
C PRO A 29 -11.96 7.23 -1.25
N GLU A 30 -11.46 6.71 -2.37
CA GLU A 30 -11.48 5.27 -2.66
C GLU A 30 -10.59 4.50 -1.69
N ASN A 31 -9.42 5.05 -1.35
CA ASN A 31 -8.55 4.48 -0.32
C ASN A 31 -9.20 4.57 1.07
N GLN A 32 -9.94 5.63 1.36
CA GLN A 32 -10.65 5.79 2.64
C GLN A 32 -11.80 4.80 2.81
N ARG A 33 -12.44 4.36 1.72
CA ARG A 33 -13.52 3.35 1.73
C ARG A 33 -13.05 1.92 1.97
N GLN A 34 -11.74 1.66 1.90
CA GLN A 34 -11.20 0.33 2.19
C GLN A 34 -11.47 -0.07 3.65
N SER A 35 -11.74 -1.36 3.87
CA SER A 35 -11.87 -1.90 5.22
C SER A 35 -10.59 -1.68 6.03
N ILE A 36 -10.74 -1.55 7.35
CA ILE A 36 -9.60 -1.43 8.28
C ILE A 36 -8.62 -2.59 8.05
N ASN A 37 -9.14 -3.81 7.90
CA ASN A 37 -8.32 -5.00 7.62
C ASN A 37 -7.50 -4.88 6.33
N ALA A 38 -8.08 -4.33 5.25
CA ALA A 38 -7.37 -4.13 3.99
C ALA A 38 -6.27 -3.07 4.13
N LYS A 39 -6.57 -1.95 4.79
CA LYS A 39 -5.60 -0.87 5.06
C LYS A 39 -4.42 -1.39 5.89
N THR A 40 -4.68 -2.00 7.03
CA THR A 40 -3.64 -2.56 7.92
C THR A 40 -2.78 -3.60 7.21
N THR A 41 -3.39 -4.42 6.37
CA THR A 41 -2.67 -5.42 5.56
C THR A 41 -1.69 -4.74 4.59
N ILE A 42 -2.13 -3.70 3.88
CA ILE A 42 -1.28 -2.97 2.92
C ILE A 42 -0.16 -2.25 3.67
N ASP A 43 -0.49 -1.53 4.73
CA ASP A 43 0.49 -0.75 5.51
C ASP A 43 1.59 -1.65 6.10
N THR A 44 1.21 -2.82 6.62
CA THR A 44 2.17 -3.81 7.13
C THR A 44 3.13 -4.29 6.04
N ARG A 45 2.64 -4.52 4.82
CA ARG A 45 3.49 -4.96 3.69
C ARG A 45 4.41 -3.87 3.20
N MET A 46 3.93 -2.63 3.19
CA MET A 46 4.75 -1.47 2.86
C MET A 46 5.94 -1.39 3.82
N LEU A 47 5.70 -1.50 5.13
CA LEU A 47 6.74 -1.55 6.17
C LEU A 47 7.73 -2.71 5.97
N GLN A 48 7.22 -3.93 5.76
CA GLN A 48 8.08 -5.10 5.51
C GLN A 48 8.93 -4.98 4.24
N SER A 49 8.48 -4.19 3.26
CA SER A 49 9.19 -3.94 2.00
C SER A 49 10.18 -2.78 2.10
N GLY A 50 10.43 -2.27 3.31
CA GLY A 50 11.35 -1.16 3.58
C GLY A 50 10.79 0.22 3.24
N LEU A 51 9.48 0.32 2.96
CA LEU A 51 8.80 1.62 2.84
C LEU A 51 8.39 2.11 4.22
N ARG A 52 8.41 3.41 4.42
CA ARG A 52 8.02 4.05 5.68
C ARG A 52 7.11 5.24 5.42
N TYR A 53 6.35 5.65 6.43
CA TYR A 53 5.51 6.84 6.33
C TYR A 53 6.37 8.10 6.59
N LYS A 54 6.20 9.14 5.78
CA LYS A 54 6.89 10.45 5.93
C LYS A 54 6.55 11.18 7.22
N ASP A 55 5.31 11.04 7.70
CA ASP A 55 4.78 11.78 8.84
C ASP A 55 4.55 10.86 10.05
N LYS A 56 4.35 11.47 11.24
CA LYS A 56 3.93 10.82 12.52
C LYS A 56 2.58 10.08 12.45
N GLY A 57 2.08 9.75 11.25
CA GLY A 57 0.98 8.81 10.99
C GLY A 57 1.29 7.37 11.41
N GLY A 58 2.49 7.13 11.94
CA GLY A 58 2.84 5.93 12.71
C GLY A 58 1.85 5.60 13.83
N THR A 59 1.06 6.57 14.32
CA THR A 59 -0.01 6.31 15.30
C THR A 59 -1.07 5.34 14.82
N TRP A 60 -1.43 5.30 13.53
CA TRP A 60 -2.36 4.27 13.03
C TRP A 60 -1.78 2.87 13.26
N TYR A 61 -0.54 2.64 12.83
CA TYR A 61 0.12 1.35 13.00
C TYR A 61 0.41 1.03 14.48
N GLU A 62 0.81 2.02 15.27
CA GLU A 62 1.06 1.88 16.71
C GLU A 62 -0.23 1.59 17.49
N ASN A 63 -1.37 2.18 17.10
CA ASN A 63 -2.68 1.90 17.69
C ASN A 63 -3.22 0.51 17.29
N PHE A 64 -2.81 -0.01 16.14
CA PHE A 64 -3.24 -1.33 15.64
C PHE A 64 -2.28 -2.48 15.97
N LYS A 65 -1.43 -2.32 17.00
CA LYS A 65 -0.47 -3.36 17.39
C LYS A 65 -1.14 -4.67 17.84
N LYS A 66 -0.82 -5.70 17.04
CA LYS A 66 -0.54 -7.12 17.33
C LYS A 66 -1.65 -8.15 17.56
N GLU A 67 -2.74 -7.92 18.28
CA GLU A 67 -3.57 -9.09 18.69
C GLU A 67 -4.70 -9.48 17.73
N ASN A 68 -5.14 -8.59 16.82
CA ASN A 68 -6.32 -8.84 15.99
C ASN A 68 -6.06 -9.04 14.49
N PHE A 69 -4.83 -8.91 13.99
CA PHE A 69 -4.57 -9.02 12.54
C PHE A 69 -3.80 -10.29 12.17
N PRO A 70 -4.36 -11.16 11.31
CA PRO A 70 -3.71 -12.38 10.85
C PRO A 70 -2.34 -12.18 10.20
N ILE A 71 -2.04 -10.98 9.67
CA ILE A 71 -0.75 -10.66 9.02
C ILE A 71 0.41 -10.47 9.98
N CYS A 72 0.14 -10.20 11.26
CA CYS A 72 1.17 -10.07 12.30
C CYS A 72 1.60 -11.44 12.85
N ARG A 73 1.00 -12.54 12.36
CA ARG A 73 1.38 -13.90 12.74
C ARG A 73 2.65 -14.32 11.97
N PRO A 74 3.58 -15.04 12.60
CA PRO A 74 4.84 -15.46 11.97
C PRO A 74 4.65 -16.21 10.64
N ASP A 75 3.59 -17.03 10.57
CA ASP A 75 3.30 -17.89 9.40
C ASP A 75 2.36 -17.23 8.38
N SER A 76 2.09 -15.93 8.53
CA SER A 76 1.18 -15.26 7.61
C SER A 76 1.80 -15.18 6.23
N ILE A 77 1.17 -15.84 5.25
CA ILE A 77 1.52 -15.68 3.85
C ILE A 77 1.33 -14.21 3.52
N ILE A 78 2.40 -13.53 3.12
CA ILE A 78 2.38 -12.15 2.66
C ILE A 78 2.15 -12.18 1.14
N PRO A 79 0.99 -11.76 0.63
CA PRO A 79 0.79 -11.65 -0.80
C PRO A 79 1.82 -10.72 -1.42
N GLN A 80 2.56 -11.28 -2.37
CA GLN A 80 3.56 -10.58 -3.14
C GLN A 80 2.93 -9.46 -3.98
N ARG A 81 3.79 -8.54 -4.42
CA ARG A 81 3.45 -7.53 -5.42
C ARG A 81 2.84 -8.20 -6.64
N SER A 82 1.79 -7.60 -7.17
CA SER A 82 1.14 -8.09 -8.38
C SER A 82 1.00 -6.95 -9.39
N VAL A 83 1.83 -6.98 -10.44
CA VAL A 83 1.70 -6.06 -11.58
C VAL A 83 0.28 -6.13 -12.14
N LYS A 84 -0.31 -7.34 -12.22
CA LYS A 84 -1.71 -7.51 -12.63
C LYS A 84 -2.68 -6.72 -11.75
N LYS A 85 -2.49 -6.67 -10.42
CA LYS A 85 -3.34 -5.84 -9.54
C LYS A 85 -3.14 -4.35 -9.81
N ARG A 86 -1.89 -3.91 -9.96
CA ARG A 86 -1.56 -2.51 -10.28
C ARG A 86 -2.25 -2.04 -11.55
N LEU A 87 -2.06 -2.76 -12.64
CA LEU A 87 -2.63 -2.42 -13.95
C LEU A 87 -4.16 -2.52 -13.98
N ASN A 88 -4.77 -3.29 -13.08
CA ASN A 88 -6.23 -3.39 -12.93
C ASN A 88 -6.82 -2.47 -11.86
N SER A 89 -6.02 -1.64 -11.19
CA SER A 89 -6.51 -0.67 -10.22
C SER A 89 -7.44 0.35 -10.88
N PRO A 90 -8.44 0.89 -10.16
CA PRO A 90 -9.26 1.99 -10.65
C PRO A 90 -8.42 3.15 -11.19
N PHE A 91 -7.32 3.49 -10.49
CA PHE A 91 -6.40 4.51 -10.90
C PHE A 91 -5.79 4.22 -12.28
N CYS A 92 -5.13 3.07 -12.48
CA CYS A 92 -4.45 2.79 -13.75
C CYS A 92 -5.39 2.51 -14.91
N ARG A 93 -6.64 2.07 -14.64
CA ARG A 93 -7.66 1.98 -15.68
C ARG A 93 -8.08 3.34 -16.22
N LYS A 94 -8.02 4.38 -15.39
CA LYS A 94 -8.39 5.74 -15.74
C LYS A 94 -7.20 6.58 -16.22
N HIS A 95 -6.03 6.31 -15.68
CA HIS A 95 -4.81 7.09 -15.85
C HIS A 95 -3.65 6.23 -16.37
N SER A 96 -3.88 5.52 -17.47
CA SER A 96 -2.89 4.62 -18.08
C SER A 96 -1.62 5.33 -18.54
N GLU A 97 -1.67 6.65 -18.72
CA GLU A 97 -0.56 7.51 -19.11
C GLU A 97 0.47 7.74 -18.01
N GLN A 98 0.15 7.46 -16.74
CA GLN A 98 1.03 7.69 -15.60
C GLN A 98 2.13 6.62 -15.51
N TYR A 99 3.33 7.01 -15.08
CA TYR A 99 4.50 6.13 -15.04
C TYR A 99 4.31 4.89 -14.14
N GLU A 100 3.56 5.02 -13.04
CA GLU A 100 3.21 3.91 -12.15
C GLU A 100 2.24 2.90 -12.79
N CYS A 101 1.67 3.21 -13.95
CA CYS A 101 0.72 2.37 -14.67
C CYS A 101 1.32 1.67 -15.90
N TYR A 102 2.61 1.87 -16.18
CA TYR A 102 3.32 1.11 -17.21
C TYR A 102 3.63 -0.30 -16.71
N SER A 103 3.77 -1.28 -17.63
CA SER A 103 4.02 -2.69 -17.31
C SER A 103 5.43 -2.93 -16.80
#